data_AF-A0A968YUH5-F1
#
_entry.id   AF-A0A968YUH5-F1
#
_cell.length_a   1.000
_cell.length_b   1.000
_cell.length_c   1.000
_cell.angle_alpha   90.00
_cell.angle_beta   90.00
_cell.angle_gamma   90.00
#
_symmetry.space_group_name_H-M   'P 1'
#
loop_
_entity.id
_entity.type
_entity.pdbx_description
1 polymer ?
#
loop_
_entity_poly.entity_id
_entity_poly.type
_entity_poly.pdbx_seq_one_letter_code
_entity_poly.pdbx_strand_id
1 'polypeptide(L)'
;MKQFLPDETFHLHFVTKARLTAYLSEWILQLKEIILIIQAVDTYNPQKDMIFFIKFNSSFEVNILPNLVVSPPECYQCICRRWEKFLPNL
;
A
#
# COMPACT_ATOMS: atom_id res chain seq x y z
N MET A 1 16.18 -11.71 19.32
CA MET A 1 16.29 -10.41 18.62
C MET A 1 16.13 -10.67 17.13
N LYS A 2 15.05 -10.16 16.50
CA LYS A 2 14.88 -10.29 15.04
C LYS A 2 15.93 -9.43 14.35
N GLN A 3 16.76 -10.05 13.52
CA GLN A 3 17.69 -9.37 12.63
C GLN A 3 16.87 -8.62 11.59
N PHE A 4 17.05 -7.31 11.51
CA PHE A 4 16.56 -6.50 10.40
C PHE A 4 17.50 -6.81 9.22
N LEU A 5 16.99 -7.41 8.14
CA LEU A 5 17.81 -7.64 6.95
C LEU A 5 18.11 -6.27 6.32
N PRO A 6 19.39 -5.85 6.16
CA PRO A 6 19.73 -4.46 5.85
C PRO A 6 19.40 -3.97 4.44
N ASP A 7 18.95 -4.83 3.51
CA ASP A 7 18.98 -4.54 2.07
C ASP A 7 17.63 -4.65 1.33
N GLU A 8 16.50 -4.74 2.04
CA GLU A 8 15.20 -4.70 1.35
C GLU A 8 14.87 -3.26 0.91
N THR A 9 14.97 -3.03 -0.40
CA THR A 9 14.60 -1.74 -1.01
C THR A 9 13.10 -1.68 -1.20
N PHE A 10 12.44 -0.74 -0.53
CA PHE A 10 11.00 -0.51 -0.71
C PHE A 10 10.77 0.39 -1.93
N HIS A 11 10.07 -0.12 -2.93
CA HIS A 11 9.70 0.64 -4.11
C HIS A 11 8.28 1.20 -3.97
N LEU A 12 8.16 2.52 -4.05
CA LEU A 12 6.87 3.21 -4.06
C LEU A 12 6.48 3.55 -5.51
N HIS A 13 5.30 3.12 -5.94
CA HIS A 13 4.74 3.43 -7.25
C HIS A 13 3.36 4.07 -7.12
N PHE A 14 3.13 5.12 -7.88
CA PHE A 14 1.79 5.69 -8.04
C PHE A 14 1.11 5.08 -9.27
N VAL A 15 -0.03 4.42 -9.04
CA VAL A 15 -0.82 3.77 -10.09
C VAL A 15 -2.22 4.36 -10.08
N THR A 16 -2.66 4.89 -11.23
CA THR A 16 -4.03 5.36 -11.38
C THR A 16 -4.98 4.18 -11.51
N LYS A 17 -6.24 4.36 -11.10
CA LYS A 17 -7.28 3.33 -11.24
C LYS A 17 -7.37 2.76 -12.67
N ALA A 18 -7.26 3.62 -13.68
CA ALA A 18 -7.28 3.22 -15.09
C ALA A 18 -6.11 2.31 -15.50
N ARG A 19 -4.98 2.37 -14.80
CA ARG A 19 -3.78 1.56 -15.06
C ARG A 19 -3.65 0.36 -14.12
N LEU A 20 -4.48 0.27 -13.08
CA LEU A 20 -4.34 -0.73 -12.02
C LEU A 20 -4.36 -2.16 -12.57
N THR A 21 -5.30 -2.49 -13.45
CA THR A 21 -5.39 -3.84 -14.01
C THR A 21 -4.13 -4.23 -14.79
N ALA A 22 -3.61 -3.31 -15.62
CA ALA A 22 -2.38 -3.53 -16.38
C ALA A 22 -1.18 -3.72 -15.43
N TYR A 23 -1.06 -2.85 -14.42
CA TYR A 23 -0.01 -2.93 -13.41
C TYR A 23 -0.03 -4.26 -12.65
N LEU A 24 -1.19 -4.73 -12.20
CA LEU A 24 -1.33 -6.01 -11.50
C LEU A 24 -1.08 -7.22 -12.40
N SER A 25 -1.28 -7.07 -13.72
CA SER A 25 -1.02 -8.15 -14.69
C SER A 25 0.47 -8.41 -14.90
N GLU A 26 1.33 -7.42 -14.60
CA GLU A 26 2.78 -7.58 -14.59
C GLU A 26 3.28 -8.35 -13.36
N TRP A 27 2.42 -8.54 -12.35
CA TRP A 27 2.77 -9.22 -11.11
C TRP A 27 2.46 -10.72 -11.20
N ILE A 28 3.13 -11.53 -10.37
CA ILE A 28 2.88 -12.98 -10.25
C ILE A 28 1.62 -13.22 -9.40
N LEU A 29 0.46 -12.79 -9.93
CA LEU A 29 -0.86 -12.91 -9.33
C LEU A 29 -1.78 -13.79 -10.19
N GLN A 30 -2.67 -14.53 -9.53
CA GLN A 30 -3.74 -15.27 -10.19
C GLN A 30 -4.89 -14.32 -10.54
N LEU A 31 -5.66 -14.63 -11.60
CA LEU A 31 -6.78 -13.79 -12.04
C LEU A 31 -7.77 -13.47 -10.90
N LYS A 32 -8.07 -14.45 -10.05
CA LYS A 32 -8.95 -14.24 -8.88
C LYS A 32 -8.39 -13.21 -7.89
N GLU A 33 -7.07 -13.15 -7.71
CA GLU A 33 -6.40 -12.22 -6.81
C GLU A 33 -6.49 -10.80 -7.37
N ILE A 34 -6.25 -10.64 -8.68
CA ILE A 34 -6.40 -9.37 -9.40
C ILE A 34 -7.83 -8.84 -9.27
N ILE A 35 -8.84 -9.71 -9.43
CA ILE A 35 -10.26 -9.32 -9.30
C ILE A 35 -10.56 -8.81 -7.88
N LEU A 36 -10.09 -9.51 -6.83
CA LEU A 36 -10.31 -9.08 -5.44
C LEU A 36 -9.66 -7.73 -5.15
N ILE A 37 -8.45 -7.48 -5.69
CA ILE A 37 -7.77 -6.18 -5.56
C ILE A 37 -8.60 -5.07 -6.22
N ILE A 38 -9.07 -5.29 -7.45
CA ILE A 38 -9.87 -4.31 -8.18
C ILE A 38 -11.16 -4.00 -7.41
N GLN A 39 -11.86 -5.03 -6.91
CA GLN A 39 -13.08 -4.85 -6.12
C GLN A 39 -12.84 -4.05 -4.84
N ALA A 40 -11.71 -4.27 -4.15
CA ALA A 40 -11.34 -3.47 -2.98
C ALA A 40 -11.07 -2.00 -3.37
N VAL A 41 -10.36 -1.76 -4.47
CA VAL A 41 -10.10 -0.40 -4.98
C VAL A 41 -11.37 0.29 -5.48
N ASP A 42 -12.37 -0.47 -5.93
CA ASP A 42 -13.66 0.08 -6.33
C ASP A 42 -14.53 0.54 -5.17
N THR A 43 -14.28 0.03 -3.96
CA THR A 43 -15.17 0.18 -2.81
C THR A 43 -14.57 0.98 -1.65
N TYR A 44 -13.25 1.09 -1.55
CA TYR A 44 -12.61 1.87 -0.48
C TYR A 44 -12.81 3.38 -0.63
N ASN A 45 -12.82 4.10 0.50
CA ASN A 45 -12.77 5.55 0.53
C ASN A 45 -11.32 6.03 0.77
N PRO A 46 -10.63 6.60 -0.23
CA PRO A 46 -9.24 7.04 -0.07
C PRO A 46 -9.02 8.17 0.95
N GLN A 47 -10.09 8.81 1.43
CA GLN A 47 -10.01 9.84 2.48
C GLN A 47 -10.03 9.24 3.89
N LYS A 48 -10.43 7.98 4.06
CA LYS A 48 -10.66 7.38 5.38
C LYS A 48 -10.15 5.95 5.51
N ASP A 49 -9.88 5.29 4.41
CA ASP A 49 -9.57 3.87 4.36
C ASP A 49 -8.20 3.65 3.72
N MET A 50 -7.57 2.55 4.10
CA MET A 50 -6.38 2.02 3.43
C MET A 50 -6.59 0.56 3.11
N ILE A 51 -6.18 0.16 1.91
CA ILE A 51 -6.20 -1.24 1.49
C ILE A 51 -4.83 -1.85 1.75
N PHE A 52 -4.82 -3.05 2.34
CA PHE A 52 -3.64 -3.87 2.51
C PHE A 52 -3.80 -5.18 1.73
N PHE A 53 -2.78 -5.49 0.94
CA PHE A 53 -2.65 -6.76 0.23
C PHE A 53 -1.47 -7.52 0.81
N ILE A 54 -1.69 -8.76 1.22
CA ILE A 54 -0.64 -9.62 1.75
C ILE A 54 -0.65 -10.92 0.95
N LYS A 55 0.49 -11.25 0.34
CA LYS A 55 0.71 -12.54 -0.31
C LYS A 55 1.85 -13.25 0.40
N PHE A 56 1.60 -14.45 0.89
CA PHE A 56 2.60 -15.29 1.52
C PHE A 56 2.42 -16.73 1.05
N ASN A 57 3.38 -17.23 0.28
CA ASN A 57 3.27 -18.52 -0.42
C ASN A 57 1.97 -18.59 -1.26
N SER A 58 1.09 -19.54 -0.93
CA SER A 58 -0.21 -19.74 -1.56
C SER A 58 -1.34 -18.94 -0.90
N SER A 59 -1.09 -18.28 0.22
CA SER A 59 -2.07 -17.45 0.92
C SER A 59 -2.08 -16.03 0.34
N PHE A 60 -3.28 -15.51 0.16
CA PHE A 60 -3.53 -14.18 -0.37
C PHE A 60 -4.68 -13.54 0.38
N GLU A 61 -4.46 -12.33 0.89
CA GLU A 61 -5.44 -11.56 1.64
C GLU A 61 -5.55 -10.14 1.10
N VAL A 62 -6.78 -9.65 1.03
CA VAL A 62 -7.14 -8.27 0.70
C VAL A 62 -7.99 -7.74 1.83
N ASN A 63 -7.48 -6.74 2.56
CA ASN A 63 -8.16 -6.15 3.70
C ASN A 63 -8.35 -4.65 3.49
N ILE A 64 -9.53 -4.13 3.84
CA ILE A 64 -9.77 -2.69 3.95
C ILE A 64 -9.72 -2.33 5.43
N LEU A 65 -8.81 -1.44 5.80
CA LEU A 65 -8.76 -0.83 7.13
C LEU A 65 -9.53 0.49 7.10
N PRO A 66 -10.74 0.55 7.66
CA PRO A 66 -11.57 1.75 7.61
C PRO A 66 -11.24 2.71 8.75
N ASN A 67 -11.75 3.94 8.64
CA ASN A 67 -11.77 4.94 9.71
C ASN A 67 -10.39 5.27 10.27
N LEU A 68 -9.40 5.45 9.40
CA LEU A 68 -8.08 5.93 9.80
C LEU A 68 -8.20 7.27 10.54
N VAL A 69 -7.55 7.35 11.69
CA VAL A 69 -7.49 8.56 12.53
C VAL A 69 -6.84 9.74 11.78
N VAL A 70 -5.93 9.42 10.86
CA VAL A 70 -5.27 10.38 9.97
C VAL A 70 -5.44 9.87 8.55
N SER A 71 -6.06 10.67 7.69
CA SER A 71 -6.24 10.30 6.28
C SER A 71 -4.88 10.22 5.56
N PRO A 72 -4.75 9.45 4.47
CA PRO A 72 -3.51 9.40 3.70
C PRO A 72 -2.98 10.80 3.26
N PRO A 73 -3.84 11.74 2.79
CA PRO A 73 -3.39 13.10 2.47
C PRO A 73 -2.89 13.89 3.69
N GLU A 74 -3.58 13.80 4.83
CA GLU A 74 -3.14 14.46 6.07
C GLU A 74 -1.85 13.85 6.63
N CYS A 75 -1.69 12.53 6.50
CA CYS A 75 -0.47 11.83 6.88
C CYS A 75 0.72 12.36 6.08
N TYR A 76 0.57 12.48 4.75
CA TYR A 76 1.59 13.07 3.89
C TYR A 76 1.97 14.49 4.34
N GLN A 77 0.97 15.36 4.58
CA GLN A 77 1.23 16.72 5.08
C GLN A 77 1.95 16.73 6.43
N CYS A 78 1.58 15.84 7.35
CA CYS A 78 2.24 15.71 8.66
C CYS A 78 3.71 15.30 8.53
N ILE A 79 4.02 14.36 7.64
CA ILE A 79 5.40 13.93 7.35
C ILE A 79 6.20 15.07 6.74
N CYS A 80 5.66 15.76 5.72
CA CYS A 80 6.34 16.89 5.10
C CYS A 80 6.67 18.02 6.09
N ARG A 81 5.77 18.32 7.03
CA ARG A 81 5.98 19.34 8.07
C ARG A 81 7.02 18.97 9.13
N ARG A 82 7.40 17.70 9.22
CA ARG A 82 8.30 17.15 10.24
C ARG A 82 9.46 16.39 9.61
N TRP A 83 9.74 16.64 8.34
CA TRP A 83 10.70 15.86 7.54
C TRP A 83 12.08 15.84 8.18
N GLU A 84 12.45 16.95 8.84
CA GLU A 84 13.71 17.08 9.59
C GLU A 84 13.88 16.03 10.71
N LYS A 85 12.79 15.45 11.23
CA LYS A 85 12.83 14.40 12.27
C LYS A 85 13.03 13.00 11.70
N PHE A 86 12.89 12.83 10.39
CA PHE A 86 13.03 11.56 9.69
C PHE A 86 14.35 11.44 8.94
N LEU A 87 15.14 12.52 8.90
CA LEU A 87 16.52 12.46 8.42
C LEU A 87 17.33 11.66 9.45
N PRO A 88 18.06 10.60 9.04
CA PRO A 88 19.05 9.99 9.92
C PRO A 88 20.04 11.09 10.32
N ASN A 89 20.37 11.18 11.61
CA ASN A 89 21.26 12.23 12.16
C ASN A 89 22.43 12.47 11.19
N LEU A 90 22.53 13.70 10.68
CA LEU A 90 23.72 14.19 9.96
C LEU A 90 24.95 14.14 10.87
#